data_AF-A0AB72ZNS4-F1
#
_entry.id   AF-A0AB72ZNS4-F1
#
_cell.length_a   1.000
_cell.length_b   1.000
_cell.length_c   1.000
_cell.angle_alpha   90.00
_cell.angle_beta   90.00
_cell.angle_gamma   90.00
#
_symmetry.space_group_name_H-M   'P 1'
#
loop_
_entity.id
_entity.type
_entity.pdbx_description
1 polymer ?
#
loop_
_entity_poly.entity_id
_entity_poly.type
_entity_poly.pdbx_seq_one_letter_code
_entity_poly.pdbx_strand_id
1 'polypeptide(L)'
;MKLLNTLVCIIGLTSFSSSAKLVNAEHLDALYQKVTVANKTELGLIHIYSEFPDYRWVKDPIEGVSAIDDVARAAIFYQRQYQATGSAADLEKVKSLVEFILYQRADNGYFYNFIYPDHSINKEYKTSVAEPNWWTWRALWALTQVYPTLVKTDNALAQRTRETIFATIDVIYKDFNFKQTRGEKEGVAVPEWLPHTAGDQASVLLM
;
A
#
# COMPACT_ATOMS: atom_id res chain seq x y z
N MET A 1 -36.08 -53.58 -45.32
CA MET A 1 -36.22 -52.27 -44.65
C MET A 1 -34.88 -51.91 -44.04
N LYS A 2 -34.23 -50.84 -44.51
CA LYS A 2 -32.89 -50.42 -44.06
C LYS A 2 -32.97 -49.80 -42.66
N LEU A 3 -32.23 -50.34 -41.70
CA LEU A 3 -31.99 -49.70 -40.40
C LEU A 3 -30.96 -48.59 -40.62
N LEU A 4 -31.38 -47.35 -40.39
CA LEU A 4 -30.53 -46.16 -40.45
C LEU A 4 -29.81 -46.04 -39.09
N ASN A 5 -28.50 -46.29 -39.07
CA ASN A 5 -27.68 -46.02 -37.89
C ASN A 5 -27.48 -44.51 -37.76
N THR A 6 -28.23 -43.87 -36.87
CA THR A 6 -27.98 -42.49 -36.47
C THR A 6 -26.84 -42.46 -35.46
N LEU A 7 -25.65 -42.06 -35.92
CA LEU A 7 -24.52 -41.75 -35.06
C LEU A 7 -24.74 -40.35 -34.47
N VAL A 8 -25.08 -40.27 -33.18
CA VAL A 8 -25.15 -39.00 -32.45
C VAL A 8 -23.74 -38.65 -31.98
N CYS A 9 -23.08 -37.72 -32.68
CA CYS A 9 -21.87 -37.08 -32.19
C CYS A 9 -22.25 -36.10 -31.07
N ILE A 10 -22.03 -36.49 -29.82
CA ILE A 10 -22.02 -35.56 -28.70
C ILE A 10 -20.70 -34.80 -28.78
N ILE A 11 -20.74 -33.61 -29.38
CA ILE A 11 -19.65 -32.64 -29.25
C ILE A 11 -19.73 -32.13 -27.81
N GLY A 12 -18.88 -32.67 -26.95
CA GLY A 12 -18.70 -32.13 -25.60
C GLY A 12 -18.20 -30.70 -25.74
N LEU A 13 -19.06 -29.73 -25.43
CA LEU A 13 -18.63 -28.37 -25.13
C LEU A 13 -17.79 -28.45 -23.86
N THR A 14 -16.49 -28.64 -24.01
CA THR A 14 -15.55 -28.29 -22.95
C THR A 14 -15.64 -26.78 -22.80
N SER A 15 -16.45 -26.32 -21.85
CA SER A 15 -16.35 -24.96 -21.34
C SER A 15 -14.94 -24.83 -20.78
N PHE A 16 -14.02 -24.24 -21.54
CA PHE A 16 -12.79 -23.72 -20.98
C PHE A 16 -13.21 -22.74 -19.89
N SER A 17 -12.92 -23.08 -18.63
CA SER A 17 -13.17 -22.20 -17.50
C SER A 17 -12.31 -20.95 -17.71
N SER A 18 -12.93 -19.91 -18.24
CA SER A 18 -12.31 -18.60 -18.41
C SER A 18 -12.28 -17.91 -17.06
N SER A 19 -11.35 -18.32 -16.19
CA SER A 19 -10.80 -17.41 -15.17
C SER A 19 -9.58 -18.04 -14.51
N ALA A 20 -8.49 -18.22 -15.25
CA ALA A 20 -7.20 -18.20 -14.57
C ALA A 20 -7.02 -16.75 -14.07
N LYS A 21 -7.03 -16.53 -12.75
CA LYS A 21 -6.72 -15.21 -12.20
C LYS A 21 -5.30 -14.86 -12.65
N LEU A 22 -5.15 -13.74 -13.36
CA LEU A 22 -3.85 -13.24 -13.82
C LEU A 22 -2.89 -12.92 -12.66
N VAL A 23 -3.43 -12.72 -11.46
CA VAL A 23 -2.70 -12.35 -10.24
C VAL A 23 -3.11 -13.29 -9.12
N ASN A 24 -2.13 -13.95 -8.50
CA ASN A 24 -2.32 -14.69 -7.26
C ASN A 24 -1.98 -13.78 -6.06
N ALA A 25 -2.97 -13.51 -5.21
CA ALA A 25 -2.82 -12.70 -3.99
C ALA A 25 -2.61 -13.53 -2.71
N GLU A 26 -2.64 -14.87 -2.78
CA GLU A 26 -2.71 -15.76 -1.60
C GLU A 26 -1.59 -15.51 -0.58
N HIS A 27 -0.36 -15.27 -1.04
CA HIS A 27 0.73 -14.99 -0.11
C HIS A 27 0.59 -13.61 0.55
N LEU A 28 0.19 -12.58 -0.20
CA LEU A 28 -0.07 -11.25 0.36
C LEU A 28 -1.27 -11.27 1.32
N ASP A 29 -2.29 -12.06 1.01
CA ASP A 29 -3.44 -12.31 1.88
C ASP A 29 -3.00 -13.01 3.18
N ALA A 30 -2.06 -13.96 3.09
CA ALA A 30 -1.50 -14.64 4.24
C ALA A 30 -0.64 -13.72 5.12
N LEU A 31 -0.07 -12.64 4.58
CA LEU A 31 0.66 -11.62 5.35
C LEU A 31 -0.27 -10.55 5.95
N TYR A 32 -1.52 -10.48 5.52
CA TYR A 32 -2.47 -9.48 6.03
C TYR A 32 -3.03 -9.90 7.38
N GLN A 33 -3.01 -8.98 8.34
CA GLN A 33 -3.64 -9.14 9.64
C GLN A 33 -4.46 -7.91 9.97
N LYS A 34 -5.71 -8.09 10.44
CA LYS A 34 -6.48 -7.00 11.04
C LYS A 34 -6.29 -7.03 12.56
N VAL A 35 -6.00 -5.88 13.16
CA VAL A 35 -5.84 -5.72 14.61
C VAL A 35 -6.68 -4.55 15.12
N THR A 36 -6.96 -4.53 16.43
CA THR A 36 -7.61 -3.41 17.10
C THR A 36 -6.65 -2.78 18.10
N VAL A 37 -6.40 -1.48 17.96
CA VAL A 37 -5.53 -0.72 18.88
C VAL A 37 -6.31 -0.14 20.05
N ALA A 38 -5.61 0.43 21.05
CA ALA A 38 -6.18 0.86 22.32
C ALA A 38 -7.36 1.82 22.21
N ASN A 39 -7.38 2.68 21.19
CA ASN A 39 -8.48 3.63 20.93
C ASN A 39 -9.65 3.00 20.13
N LYS A 40 -9.67 1.67 19.96
CA LYS A 40 -10.66 0.87 19.20
C LYS A 40 -10.63 1.07 17.69
N THR A 41 -9.62 1.74 17.14
CA THR A 41 -9.41 1.78 15.69
C THR A 41 -8.95 0.40 15.19
N GLU A 42 -9.55 -0.07 14.10
CA GLU A 42 -9.08 -1.27 13.38
C GLU A 42 -7.99 -0.87 12.39
N LEU A 43 -6.83 -1.54 12.49
CA LEU A 43 -5.71 -1.36 11.57
C LEU A 43 -5.51 -2.62 10.74
N GLY A 44 -5.16 -2.45 9.47
CA GLY A 44 -4.66 -3.50 8.60
C GLY A 44 -3.13 -3.49 8.63
N LEU A 45 -2.53 -4.63 8.93
CA LEU A 45 -1.09 -4.85 8.96
C LEU A 45 -0.72 -5.72 7.76
N ILE A 46 0.50 -5.53 7.25
CA ILE A 46 1.16 -6.47 6.35
C ILE A 46 2.43 -6.91 7.07
N HIS A 47 2.50 -8.19 7.42
CA HIS A 47 3.68 -8.74 8.08
C HIS A 47 4.91 -8.62 7.17
N ILE A 48 5.98 -8.02 7.69
CA ILE A 48 7.22 -7.74 6.92
C ILE A 48 7.95 -9.05 6.59
N TYR A 49 7.93 -10.01 7.53
CA TYR A 49 8.69 -11.25 7.42
C TYR A 49 7.83 -12.49 7.59
N SER A 50 8.14 -13.49 6.76
CA SER A 50 7.66 -14.86 6.90
C SER A 50 8.77 -15.82 6.50
N GLU A 51 8.83 -16.99 7.15
CA GLU A 51 9.95 -17.93 6.97
C GLU A 51 9.49 -19.28 6.42
N PHE A 52 10.24 -19.81 5.44
CA PHE A 52 10.06 -21.16 4.91
C PHE A 52 10.28 -22.22 6.03
N PRO A 53 9.59 -23.38 6.03
CA PRO A 53 8.70 -23.92 4.99
C PRO A 53 7.23 -23.53 5.06
N ASP A 54 6.76 -23.12 6.23
CA ASP A 54 5.33 -22.87 6.47
C ASP A 54 4.93 -21.41 6.23
N TYR A 55 5.91 -20.53 5.95
CA TYR A 55 5.72 -19.09 5.78
C TYR A 55 4.98 -18.46 6.97
N ARG A 56 5.22 -18.99 8.17
CA ARG A 56 4.72 -18.38 9.40
C ARG A 56 5.32 -16.99 9.58
N TRP A 57 4.54 -16.08 10.16
CA TRP A 57 5.01 -14.73 10.44
C TRP A 57 6.17 -14.76 11.42
N VAL A 58 7.13 -13.87 11.17
CA VAL A 58 8.24 -13.59 12.07
C VAL A 58 8.29 -12.10 12.33
N LYS A 59 8.65 -11.73 13.55
CA LYS A 59 8.89 -10.34 13.91
C LYS A 59 10.38 -10.04 13.87
N ASP A 60 10.72 -8.81 13.56
CA ASP A 60 12.04 -8.28 13.84
C ASP A 60 12.01 -7.49 15.16
N PRO A 61 12.94 -7.73 16.10
CA PRO A 61 12.92 -7.05 17.40
C PRO A 61 13.27 -5.56 17.31
N ILE A 62 13.90 -5.11 16.23
CA ILE A 62 14.32 -3.72 16.01
C ILE A 62 13.27 -3.00 15.15
N GLU A 63 12.82 -3.61 14.06
CA GLU A 63 11.85 -2.99 13.15
C GLU A 63 10.42 -3.14 13.67
N GLY A 64 10.01 -4.35 14.03
CA GLY A 64 8.68 -4.68 14.49
C GLY A 64 7.99 -5.73 13.62
N VAL A 65 6.69 -5.53 13.34
CA VAL A 65 5.85 -6.51 12.63
C VAL A 65 5.32 -6.04 11.29
N SER A 66 5.10 -4.75 11.10
CA SER A 66 4.52 -4.16 9.88
C SER A 66 5.14 -2.78 9.62
N ALA A 67 5.20 -2.39 8.34
CA ALA A 67 5.78 -1.13 7.89
C ALA A 67 4.83 -0.37 6.96
N ILE A 68 4.90 0.96 6.95
CA ILE A 68 4.22 1.79 5.96
C ILE A 68 4.62 1.38 4.54
N ASP A 69 5.90 1.06 4.33
CA ASP A 69 6.39 0.70 2.99
C ASP A 69 5.58 -0.46 2.37
N ASP A 70 5.31 -1.51 3.14
CA ASP A 70 4.54 -2.68 2.69
C ASP A 70 3.04 -2.40 2.68
N VAL A 71 2.54 -1.75 3.73
CA VAL A 71 1.12 -1.40 3.86
C VAL A 71 0.65 -0.48 2.74
N ALA A 72 1.44 0.53 2.37
CA ALA A 72 1.11 1.48 1.31
C ALA A 72 1.01 0.78 -0.06
N ARG A 73 1.95 -0.12 -0.37
CA ARG A 73 1.93 -0.89 -1.62
C ARG A 73 0.76 -1.88 -1.64
N ALA A 74 0.47 -2.53 -0.52
CA ALA A 74 -0.68 -3.42 -0.40
C ALA A 74 -2.01 -2.65 -0.54
N ALA A 75 -2.14 -1.45 0.03
CA ALA A 75 -3.33 -0.62 -0.09
C ALA A 75 -3.63 -0.29 -1.57
N ILE A 76 -2.61 0.08 -2.35
CA ILE A 76 -2.74 0.32 -3.79
C ILE A 76 -3.12 -0.96 -4.53
N PHE A 77 -2.51 -2.10 -4.18
CA PHE A 77 -2.84 -3.39 -4.77
C PHE A 77 -4.31 -3.77 -4.55
N TYR A 78 -4.78 -3.79 -3.30
CA TYR A 78 -6.15 -4.17 -2.98
C TYR A 78 -7.17 -3.16 -3.51
N GLN A 79 -6.83 -1.86 -3.58
CA GLN A 79 -7.65 -0.86 -4.24
C GLN A 79 -7.85 -1.18 -5.73
N ARG A 80 -6.78 -1.59 -6.43
CA ARG A 80 -6.89 -2.00 -7.84
C ARG A 80 -7.68 -3.29 -7.99
N GLN A 81 -7.53 -4.25 -7.09
CA GLN A 81 -8.36 -5.46 -7.06
C GLN A 81 -9.85 -5.12 -6.86
N TYR A 82 -10.16 -4.23 -5.91
CA TYR A 82 -11.51 -3.73 -5.67
C TYR A 82 -12.07 -3.01 -6.89
N GLN A 83 -11.31 -2.13 -7.53
CA GLN A 83 -11.75 -1.43 -8.74
C GLN A 83 -12.04 -2.39 -9.90
N ALA A 84 -11.26 -3.47 -10.02
CA ALA A 84 -11.44 -4.46 -11.07
C ALA A 84 -12.62 -5.42 -10.82
N THR A 85 -12.91 -5.74 -9.55
CA THR A 85 -13.81 -6.85 -9.19
C THR A 85 -15.02 -6.47 -8.36
N GLY A 86 -15.01 -5.30 -7.71
CA GLY A 86 -16.01 -4.89 -6.72
C GLY A 86 -15.95 -5.66 -5.40
N SER A 87 -14.88 -6.42 -5.15
CA SER A 87 -14.71 -7.27 -3.96
C SER A 87 -14.79 -6.48 -2.65
N ALA A 88 -15.83 -6.73 -1.86
CA ALA A 88 -16.00 -6.10 -0.55
C ALA A 88 -14.85 -6.45 0.42
N ALA A 89 -14.29 -7.65 0.32
CA ALA A 89 -13.14 -8.05 1.13
C ALA A 89 -11.89 -7.21 0.84
N ASP A 90 -11.65 -6.88 -0.44
CA ASP A 90 -10.53 -6.02 -0.82
C ASP A 90 -10.76 -4.58 -0.36
N LEU A 91 -12.00 -4.08 -0.44
CA LEU A 91 -12.36 -2.77 0.09
C LEU A 91 -12.11 -2.66 1.61
N GLU A 92 -12.47 -3.69 2.37
CA GLU A 92 -12.21 -3.73 3.82
C GLU A 92 -10.71 -3.73 4.15
N LYS A 93 -9.90 -4.45 3.36
CA LYS A 93 -8.43 -4.38 3.46
C LYS A 93 -7.94 -2.96 3.15
N VAL A 94 -8.42 -2.32 2.08
CA VAL A 94 -8.05 -0.95 1.73
C VAL A 94 -8.32 0.02 2.88
N LYS A 95 -9.52 -0.02 3.47
CA LYS A 95 -9.90 0.88 4.57
C LYS A 95 -9.01 0.70 5.79
N SER A 96 -8.79 -0.55 6.21
CA SER A 96 -7.96 -0.85 7.38
C SER A 96 -6.46 -0.54 7.15
N LEU A 97 -5.94 -0.74 5.94
CA LEU A 97 -4.57 -0.35 5.58
C LEU A 97 -4.40 1.17 5.53
N VAL A 98 -5.42 1.93 5.09
CA VAL A 98 -5.43 3.39 5.21
C VAL A 98 -5.40 3.82 6.67
N GLU A 99 -6.19 3.19 7.54
CA GLU A 99 -6.17 3.47 8.98
C GLU A 99 -4.78 3.25 9.59
N PHE A 100 -4.05 2.20 9.17
CA PHE A 100 -2.65 2.01 9.57
C PHE A 100 -1.76 3.18 9.15
N ILE A 101 -1.86 3.65 7.89
CA ILE A 101 -1.05 4.78 7.40
C ILE A 101 -1.36 6.04 8.21
N LEU A 102 -2.64 6.32 8.48
CA LEU A 102 -3.06 7.46 9.28
C LEU A 102 -2.60 7.35 10.74
N TYR A 103 -2.59 6.14 11.30
CA TYR A 103 -2.14 5.88 12.67
C TYR A 103 -0.65 6.18 12.86
N GLN A 104 0.16 5.96 11.83
CA GLN A 104 1.61 6.19 11.85
C GLN A 104 2.01 7.66 11.64
N ARG A 105 1.06 8.56 11.38
CA ARG A 105 1.33 9.99 11.14
C ARG A 105 1.84 10.66 12.41
N ALA A 106 2.89 11.46 12.27
CA ALA A 106 3.46 12.27 13.33
C ALA A 106 2.94 13.72 13.31
N ASP A 107 3.13 14.42 14.43
CA ASP A 107 2.70 15.82 14.60
C ASP A 107 3.43 16.78 13.63
N ASN A 108 4.64 16.45 13.21
CA ASN A 108 5.40 17.24 12.23
C ASN A 108 4.89 17.08 10.79
N GLY A 109 3.88 16.24 10.55
CA GLY A 109 3.26 16.04 9.24
C GLY A 109 3.84 14.91 8.40
N TYR A 110 4.96 14.31 8.82
CA TYR A 110 5.53 13.11 8.20
C TYR A 110 5.08 11.83 8.93
N PHE A 111 5.63 10.68 8.53
CA PHE A 111 5.18 9.39 9.02
C PHE A 111 6.32 8.58 9.64
N TYR A 112 6.03 7.87 10.71
CA TYR A 112 6.88 6.78 11.20
C TYR A 112 6.68 5.55 10.32
N ASN A 113 7.71 4.73 10.13
CA ASN A 113 7.61 3.60 9.20
C ASN A 113 7.02 2.36 9.86
N PHE A 114 7.56 1.93 11.01
CA PHE A 114 7.26 0.62 11.58
C PHE A 114 6.34 0.65 12.82
N ILE A 115 5.70 -0.47 13.09
CA ILE A 115 4.91 -0.74 14.30
C ILE A 115 5.43 -1.98 15.02
N TYR A 116 5.44 -1.95 16.35
CA TYR A 116 5.82 -3.09 17.19
C TYR A 116 4.66 -4.09 17.38
N PRO A 117 4.94 -5.32 17.90
CA PRO A 117 3.91 -6.32 18.15
C PRO A 117 2.83 -5.91 19.16
N ASP A 118 3.11 -4.95 20.04
CA ASP A 118 2.14 -4.38 20.98
C ASP A 118 1.31 -3.25 20.35
N HIS A 119 1.47 -3.04 19.04
CA HIS A 119 0.88 -1.99 18.23
C HIS A 119 1.32 -0.56 18.59
N SER A 120 2.39 -0.41 19.37
CA SER A 120 3.02 0.89 19.54
C SER A 120 3.84 1.25 18.30
N ILE A 121 3.86 2.54 17.96
CA ILE A 121 4.65 3.06 16.84
C ILE A 121 6.13 2.95 17.18
N ASN A 122 6.94 2.38 16.28
CA ASN A 122 8.38 2.41 16.39
C ASN A 122 8.90 3.81 16.04
N LYS A 123 9.46 4.52 17.03
CA LYS A 123 10.02 5.87 16.87
C LYS A 123 11.53 5.91 17.04
N GLU A 124 12.17 4.76 17.20
CA GLU A 124 13.57 4.65 17.61
C GLU A 124 14.47 4.15 16.48
N TYR A 125 13.95 3.31 15.59
CA TYR A 125 14.74 2.75 14.52
C TYR A 125 15.06 3.80 13.45
N LYS A 126 16.27 3.73 12.88
CA LYS A 126 16.82 4.72 11.94
C LYS A 126 15.99 4.92 10.66
N THR A 127 15.23 3.92 10.22
CA THR A 127 14.29 4.02 9.08
C THR A 127 12.84 4.01 9.54
N SER A 128 12.60 4.41 10.80
CA SER A 128 11.31 4.69 11.41
C SER A 128 11.29 6.08 12.02
N VAL A 129 11.76 7.07 11.26
CA VAL A 129 11.79 8.48 11.67
C VAL A 129 10.74 9.24 10.89
N ALA A 130 10.08 10.22 11.51
CA ALA A 130 9.10 11.05 10.82
C ALA A 130 9.81 12.14 9.99
N GLU A 131 10.29 11.78 8.81
CA GLU A 131 11.09 12.64 7.93
C GLU A 131 10.66 12.51 6.44
N PRO A 132 11.09 13.44 5.56
CA PRO A 132 10.74 13.40 4.14
C PRO A 132 11.52 12.33 3.37
N ASN A 133 11.20 11.06 3.62
CA ASN A 133 11.92 9.90 3.08
C ASN A 133 10.96 8.90 2.40
N TRP A 134 11.49 7.80 1.85
CA TRP A 134 10.75 6.91 0.94
C TRP A 134 9.42 6.37 1.48
N TRP A 135 9.32 6.08 2.78
CA TRP A 135 8.07 5.59 3.39
C TRP A 135 7.01 6.70 3.46
N THR A 136 7.40 7.95 3.76
CA THR A 136 6.51 9.12 3.70
C THR A 136 5.96 9.31 2.28
N TRP A 137 6.79 9.19 1.25
CA TRP A 137 6.35 9.32 -0.14
C TRP A 137 5.36 8.23 -0.53
N ARG A 138 5.62 6.98 -0.12
CA ARG A 138 4.72 5.86 -0.39
C ARG A 138 3.40 5.97 0.38
N ALA A 139 3.43 6.46 1.62
CA ALA A 139 2.21 6.80 2.37
C ALA A 139 1.37 7.83 1.61
N LEU A 140 1.98 8.95 1.21
CA LEU A 140 1.28 9.99 0.46
C LEU A 140 0.69 9.45 -0.84
N TRP A 141 1.47 8.68 -1.61
CA TRP A 141 1.02 8.03 -2.84
C TRP A 141 -0.17 7.09 -2.60
N ALA A 142 -0.11 6.21 -1.60
CA ALA A 142 -1.21 5.32 -1.29
C ALA A 142 -2.48 6.08 -0.90
N LEU A 143 -2.37 7.10 -0.05
CA LEU A 143 -3.50 7.92 0.38
C LEU A 143 -4.14 8.64 -0.82
N THR A 144 -3.35 9.24 -1.72
CA THR A 144 -3.90 9.92 -2.92
C THR A 144 -4.56 8.95 -3.88
N GLN A 145 -3.99 7.76 -4.10
CA GLN A 145 -4.56 6.73 -4.98
C GLN A 145 -5.87 6.13 -4.44
N VAL A 146 -5.98 5.99 -3.12
CA VAL A 146 -7.15 5.39 -2.46
C VAL A 146 -8.28 6.40 -2.26
N TYR A 147 -7.96 7.68 -2.08
CA TYR A 147 -8.94 8.74 -1.77
C TYR A 147 -10.19 8.76 -2.67
N PRO A 148 -10.12 8.65 -4.01
CA PRO A 148 -11.32 8.63 -4.87
C PRO A 148 -12.27 7.44 -4.60
N THR A 149 -11.76 6.31 -4.12
CA THR A 149 -12.60 5.18 -3.70
C THR A 149 -13.25 5.47 -2.34
N LEU A 150 -12.51 6.05 -1.40
CA LEU A 150 -13.05 6.37 -0.07
C LEU A 150 -14.19 7.38 -0.16
N VAL A 151 -14.09 8.40 -1.01
CA VAL A 151 -15.20 9.37 -1.24
C VAL A 151 -16.52 8.66 -1.57
N LYS A 152 -16.46 7.51 -2.24
CA LYS A 152 -17.65 6.74 -2.67
C LYS A 152 -18.10 5.69 -1.65
N THR A 153 -17.25 5.31 -0.69
CA THR A 153 -17.43 4.10 0.12
C THR A 153 -17.31 4.33 1.62
N ASP A 154 -16.70 5.43 2.04
CA ASP A 154 -16.48 5.83 3.44
C ASP A 154 -16.12 7.32 3.54
N ASN A 155 -17.13 8.17 3.67
CA ASN A 155 -16.92 9.62 3.68
C ASN A 155 -16.11 10.11 4.89
N ALA A 156 -16.23 9.44 6.05
CA ALA A 156 -15.51 9.83 7.26
C ALA A 156 -14.00 9.55 7.11
N LEU A 157 -13.65 8.36 6.60
CA LEU A 157 -12.25 8.03 6.32
C LEU A 157 -11.70 8.86 5.15
N ALA A 158 -12.52 9.17 4.14
CA ALA A 158 -12.14 10.05 3.05
C ALA A 158 -11.74 11.44 3.53
N GLN A 159 -12.52 12.02 4.45
CA GLN A 159 -12.24 13.35 5.00
C GLN A 159 -10.89 13.39 5.73
N ARG A 160 -10.64 12.44 6.64
CA ARG A 160 -9.35 12.31 7.35
C ARG A 160 -8.17 12.08 6.41
N THR A 161 -8.38 11.26 5.38
CA THR A 161 -7.39 10.99 4.33
C THR A 161 -7.05 12.26 3.57
N ARG A 162 -8.06 13.03 3.16
CA ARG A 162 -7.89 14.32 2.46
C ARG A 162 -7.11 15.31 3.31
N GLU A 163 -7.52 15.51 4.56
CA GLU A 163 -6.85 16.42 5.50
C GLU A 163 -5.38 16.04 5.66
N THR A 164 -5.09 14.75 5.80
CA THR A 164 -3.73 14.23 5.91
C THR A 164 -2.90 14.48 4.64
N ILE A 165 -3.47 14.23 3.45
CA ILE A 165 -2.80 14.48 2.16
C ILE A 165 -2.39 15.96 2.08
N PHE A 166 -3.32 16.89 2.27
CA PHE A 166 -3.02 18.32 2.13
C PHE A 166 -2.06 18.82 3.21
N ALA A 167 -2.24 18.41 4.47
CA ALA A 167 -1.32 18.80 5.53
C ALA A 167 0.10 18.27 5.30
N THR A 168 0.25 17.07 4.72
CA THR A 168 1.57 16.52 4.36
C THR A 168 2.19 17.32 3.20
N ILE A 169 1.40 17.65 2.18
CA ILE A 169 1.84 18.48 1.05
C ILE A 169 2.29 19.86 1.51
N ASP A 170 1.57 20.50 2.44
CA ASP A 170 1.94 21.81 2.99
C ASP A 170 3.31 21.78 3.69
N VAL A 171 3.58 20.72 4.47
CA VAL A 171 4.88 20.55 5.12
C VAL A 171 5.98 20.31 4.08
N ILE A 172 5.72 19.53 3.03
CA ILE A 172 6.67 19.33 1.92
C ILE A 172 7.01 20.66 1.25
N TYR A 173 6.02 21.49 0.90
CA TYR A 173 6.26 22.81 0.29
C TYR A 173 7.02 23.77 1.20
N LYS A 174 6.87 23.63 2.51
CA LYS A 174 7.61 24.42 3.49
C LYS A 174 9.07 23.98 3.61
N ASP A 175 9.30 22.66 3.64
CA ASP A 175 10.62 22.09 3.91
C ASP A 175 11.52 22.03 2.67
N PHE A 176 10.91 21.95 1.47
CA PHE A 176 11.64 21.87 0.20
C PHE A 176 11.60 23.18 -0.58
N ASN A 177 12.76 23.63 -1.03
CA ASN A 177 12.87 24.72 -2.00
C ASN A 177 12.77 24.16 -3.42
N PHE A 178 11.55 24.12 -3.98
CA PHE A 178 11.27 23.62 -5.33
C PHE A 178 11.76 24.53 -6.48
N LYS A 179 12.74 25.40 -6.24
CA LYS A 179 13.43 26.09 -7.33
C LYS A 179 14.11 25.04 -8.20
N GLN A 180 13.70 24.94 -9.46
CA GLN A 180 14.19 23.95 -10.41
C GLN A 180 15.65 24.24 -10.82
N THR A 181 16.61 23.96 -9.95
CA THR A 181 18.05 24.08 -10.23
C THR A 181 18.60 22.78 -10.79
N ARG A 182 19.72 22.90 -11.52
CA ARG A 182 20.46 21.75 -12.06
C ARG A 182 21.91 21.87 -11.64
N GLY A 183 22.44 20.77 -11.14
CA GLY A 183 23.86 20.58 -10.87
C GLY A 183 24.47 19.63 -11.89
N GLU A 184 25.74 19.30 -11.68
CA GLU A 184 26.46 18.32 -12.45
C GLU A 184 27.04 17.25 -11.52
N LYS A 185 26.80 15.97 -11.85
CA LYS A 185 27.39 14.82 -11.16
C LYS A 185 28.01 13.91 -12.20
N GLU A 186 29.32 13.72 -12.13
CA GLU A 186 30.07 12.85 -13.06
C GLU A 186 29.81 13.20 -14.55
N GLY A 187 29.70 14.50 -14.88
CA GLY A 187 29.44 14.96 -16.25
C GLY A 187 27.96 14.88 -16.68
N VAL A 188 27.07 14.44 -15.80
CA VAL A 188 25.62 14.35 -16.07
C VAL A 188 24.89 15.48 -15.36
N ALA A 189 24.07 16.22 -16.10
CA ALA A 189 23.19 17.23 -15.52
C ALA A 189 22.08 16.55 -14.70
N VAL A 190 22.01 16.88 -13.41
CA VAL A 190 21.05 16.28 -12.47
C VAL A 190 20.21 17.36 -11.79
N PRO A 191 18.91 17.12 -11.55
CA PRO A 191 18.09 18.05 -10.76
C PRO A 191 18.52 18.01 -9.29
N GLU A 192 18.84 19.17 -8.72
CA GLU A 192 19.27 19.29 -7.30
C GLU A 192 18.10 19.50 -6.34
N TRP A 193 16.92 19.79 -6.86
CA TRP A 193 15.70 20.06 -6.10
C TRP A 193 14.90 18.79 -5.77
N LEU A 194 15.36 17.61 -6.22
CA LEU A 194 14.72 16.34 -5.89
C LEU A 194 15.12 15.88 -4.47
N PRO A 195 14.19 15.36 -3.66
CA PRO A 195 14.49 14.84 -2.33
C PRO A 195 15.60 13.78 -2.33
N HIS A 196 16.55 13.90 -1.39
CA HIS A 196 17.60 12.91 -1.07
C HIS A 196 18.47 12.40 -2.24
N THR A 197 18.52 13.08 -3.39
CA THR A 197 19.31 12.71 -4.59
C THR A 197 19.01 11.31 -5.17
N ALA A 198 17.94 10.66 -4.70
CA ALA A 198 17.56 9.30 -5.08
C ALA A 198 16.39 9.35 -6.06
N GLY A 199 16.66 8.97 -7.32
CA GLY A 199 15.67 9.08 -8.41
C GLY A 199 14.42 8.21 -8.21
N ASP A 200 14.55 7.10 -7.50
CA ASP A 200 13.44 6.23 -7.12
C ASP A 200 12.49 6.91 -6.14
N GLN A 201 13.00 7.61 -5.13
CA GLN A 201 12.17 8.35 -4.18
C GLN A 201 11.47 9.54 -4.83
N ALA A 202 12.23 10.30 -5.62
CA ALA A 202 11.69 11.42 -6.37
C ALA A 202 10.58 10.99 -7.35
N SER A 203 10.70 9.80 -7.95
CA SER A 203 9.67 9.28 -8.85
C SER A 203 8.33 9.07 -8.14
N VAL A 204 8.33 8.65 -6.87
CA VAL A 204 7.10 8.45 -6.08
C VAL A 204 6.41 9.79 -5.78
N LEU A 205 7.18 10.85 -5.52
CA LEU A 205 6.63 12.18 -5.23
C LEU A 205 6.05 12.86 -6.48
N LEU A 206 6.53 12.49 -7.68
CA LEU A 206 6.12 13.09 -8.95
C LEU A 206 4.93 12.37 -9.64
N MET A 207 4.47 11.23 -9.10
CA MET A 207 3.32 10.46 -9.61
C MET A 207 1.99 10.95 -9.03
#